data_AF-A0A443SBA4-F1
#
_entry.id   AF-A0A443SBA4-F1
#
_cell.length_a   1.000
_cell.length_b   1.000
_cell.length_c   1.000
_cell.angle_alpha   90.00
_cell.angle_beta   90.00
_cell.angle_gamma   90.00
#
_symmetry.space_group_name_H-M   'P 1'
#
loop_
_entity.id
_entity.type
_entity.pdbx_description
1 polymer ?
#
loop_
_entity_poly.entity_id
_entity_poly.type
_entity_poly.pdbx_seq_one_letter_code
_entity_poly.pdbx_strand_id
1 'polypeptide(L)'
;VPVNIPVGVSVPPNEIVYSPKIVAKQMAKNILHYNFLPRAGHFAAFEEPHLIAGEIRTFVTKCIDYHNQIEMQKKKETENSGSQKK
;
A
#
# COMPACT_ATOMS: atom_id res chain seq x y z
N VAL A 1 8.25 16.65 -2.64
CA VAL A 1 9.05 15.39 -2.68
C VAL A 1 8.09 14.23 -2.54
N PRO A 2 8.03 13.27 -3.48
CA PRO A 2 7.10 12.14 -3.40
C PRO A 2 7.56 11.09 -2.38
N VAL A 3 6.60 10.42 -1.75
CA VAL A 3 6.82 9.36 -0.74
C VAL A 3 7.14 8.04 -1.45
N ASN A 4 8.23 7.38 -1.05
CA ASN A 4 8.73 6.15 -1.68
C ASN A 4 8.52 4.87 -0.85
N ILE A 5 7.99 4.97 0.37
CA ILE A 5 7.63 3.80 1.18
C ILE A 5 6.30 3.18 0.72
N PRO A 6 6.01 1.92 1.10
CA PRO A 6 4.68 1.33 0.91
C PRO A 6 3.56 2.20 1.51
N VAL A 7 2.52 2.47 0.72
CA VAL A 7 1.37 3.27 1.14
C VAL A 7 0.06 2.53 0.85
N GLY A 8 -0.88 2.64 1.79
CA GLY A 8 -2.27 2.22 1.65
C GLY A 8 -3.20 3.43 1.69
N VAL A 9 -4.19 3.46 0.80
CA VAL A 9 -5.19 4.54 0.71
C VAL A 9 -6.59 3.92 0.67
N SER A 10 -7.44 4.29 1.62
CA SER A 10 -8.86 3.97 1.62
C SER A 10 -9.64 5.25 1.41
N VAL A 11 -10.62 5.24 0.50
CA VAL A 11 -11.37 6.43 0.08
C VAL A 11 -12.84 6.27 0.45
N PRO A 12 -13.28 6.81 1.60
CA PRO A 12 -14.69 6.85 1.98
C PRO A 12 -15.52 7.72 1.02
N PRO A 13 -16.78 7.36 0.76
CA PRO A 13 -17.64 8.13 -0.15
C PRO A 13 -18.02 9.51 0.41
N ASN A 14 -18.08 9.67 1.74
CA ASN A 14 -18.47 10.93 2.40
C ASN A 14 -17.27 11.67 3.03
N GLU A 15 -16.07 11.48 2.50
CA GLU A 15 -14.88 12.24 2.91
C GLU A 15 -14.94 13.68 2.38
N ILE A 16 -14.41 14.65 3.13
CA ILE A 16 -14.41 16.07 2.78
C ILE A 16 -13.57 16.31 1.53
N VAL A 17 -12.44 15.59 1.41
CA VAL A 17 -11.50 15.71 0.30
C VAL A 17 -11.42 14.40 -0.46
N TYR A 18 -11.98 14.40 -1.67
CA TYR A 18 -11.82 13.29 -2.60
C TYR A 18 -10.39 13.25 -3.15
N SER A 19 -9.72 12.11 -3.00
CA SER A 19 -8.37 11.89 -3.53
C SER A 19 -8.41 10.86 -4.65
N PRO A 20 -8.45 11.29 -5.94
CA PRO A 20 -8.39 10.37 -7.07
C PRO A 20 -7.06 9.60 -7.11
N LYS A 21 -7.09 8.39 -7.66
CA LYS A 21 -5.91 7.52 -7.78
C LYS A 21 -4.73 8.17 -8.50
N ILE A 22 -4.98 9.03 -9.48
CA ILE A 22 -3.94 9.75 -10.22
C ILE A 22 -3.19 10.71 -9.29
N VAL A 23 -3.91 11.49 -8.48
CA VAL A 23 -3.33 12.44 -7.51
C VAL A 23 -2.58 11.66 -6.43
N ALA A 24 -3.16 10.58 -5.91
CA ALA A 24 -2.50 9.74 -4.91
C ALA A 24 -1.15 9.21 -5.43
N LYS A 25 -1.06 8.78 -6.69
CA LYS A 25 0.18 8.30 -7.31
C LYS A 25 1.25 9.39 -7.50
N GLN A 26 0.84 10.65 -7.64
CA GLN A 26 1.79 11.77 -7.70
C GLN A 26 2.43 12.02 -6.32
N MET A 27 1.68 11.78 -5.24
CA MET A 27 2.15 11.96 -3.86
C MET A 27 2.93 10.76 -3.34
N ALA A 28 2.49 9.53 -3.66
CA ALA A 28 3.11 8.28 -3.23
C ALA A 28 3.41 7.38 -4.43
N LYS A 29 4.68 7.05 -4.65
CA LYS A 29 5.11 6.23 -5.80
C LYS A 29 4.84 4.74 -5.61
N ASN A 30 4.73 4.28 -4.36
CA ASN A 30 4.58 2.86 -4.02
C ASN A 30 3.27 2.60 -3.27
N ILE A 31 2.15 2.73 -3.98
CA ILE A 31 0.82 2.43 -3.42
C ILE A 31 0.53 0.94 -3.58
N LEU A 32 0.51 0.20 -2.47
CA LEU A 32 0.19 -1.23 -2.45
C LEU A 32 -1.31 -1.48 -2.32
N HIS A 33 -2.01 -0.58 -1.64
CA HIS A 33 -3.44 -0.67 -1.39
C HIS A 33 -4.10 0.65 -1.77
N TYR A 34 -5.12 0.58 -2.63
CA TYR A 34 -5.97 1.71 -2.97
C TYR A 34 -7.38 1.17 -3.16
N ASN A 35 -8.34 1.61 -2.35
CA ASN A 35 -9.70 1.10 -2.39
C ASN A 35 -10.73 2.21 -2.16
N PHE A 36 -11.87 2.10 -2.84
CA PHE A 36 -13.04 2.93 -2.58
C PHE A 36 -13.95 2.17 -1.61
N LEU A 37 -14.30 2.80 -0.50
CA LEU A 37 -15.17 2.18 0.48
C LEU A 37 -16.63 2.31 0.08
N PRO A 38 -17.48 1.34 0.43
CA PRO A 38 -18.92 1.42 0.15
C PRO A 38 -19.66 2.44 1.05
N ARG A 39 -19.08 2.84 2.18
CA ARG A 39 -19.65 3.76 3.20
C ARG A 39 -18.55 4.31 4.12
N ALA A 40 -18.94 5.14 5.08
CA ALA A 40 -18.13 6.01 5.94
C ALA A 40 -17.84 7.42 5.37
N GLY A 41 -17.48 8.34 6.26
CA GLY A 41 -16.97 9.67 5.98
C GLY A 41 -15.64 9.94 6.66
N HIS A 42 -15.47 11.19 7.13
CA HIS A 42 -14.21 11.68 7.69
C HIS A 42 -13.71 10.88 8.90
N PHE A 43 -14.63 10.36 9.72
CA PHE A 43 -14.28 9.58 10.91
C PHE A 43 -14.41 8.09 10.64
N ALA A 44 -13.91 7.61 9.49
CA ALA A 44 -14.17 6.26 9.01
C ALA A 44 -13.86 5.13 10.01
N ALA A 45 -12.80 5.27 10.82
CA ALA A 45 -12.46 4.29 11.84
C ALA A 45 -13.49 4.23 12.99
N PHE A 46 -14.17 5.34 13.26
CA PHE A 46 -15.23 5.45 14.25
C PHE A 46 -16.60 5.07 13.67
N GLU A 47 -16.89 5.50 12.44
CA GLU A 47 -18.15 5.23 11.74
C GLU A 47 -18.28 3.75 11.34
N GLU A 48 -17.22 3.17 10.78
CA GLU A 48 -17.21 1.81 10.22
C GLU A 48 -15.97 1.03 10.70
N PRO A 49 -15.87 0.72 12.00
CA PRO A 49 -14.66 0.16 12.60
C PRO A 49 -14.24 -1.18 11.97
N HIS A 50 -15.21 -2.04 11.64
CA HIS A 50 -14.94 -3.33 11.01
C HIS A 50 -14.40 -3.17 9.58
N LEU A 51 -14.92 -2.18 8.84
CA LEU A 51 -14.49 -1.91 7.47
C LEU A 51 -13.05 -1.43 7.45
N ILE A 52 -12.73 -0.45 8.29
CA ILE A 52 -11.36 0.08 8.40
C ILE A 52 -10.38 -0.95 8.96
N ALA A 53 -10.79 -1.76 9.94
CA ALA A 53 -9.95 -2.87 10.42
C ALA A 53 -9.63 -3.86 9.28
N GLY A 54 -10.58 -4.14 8.39
CA GLY A 54 -10.38 -4.97 7.19
C GLY A 54 -9.37 -4.37 6.21
N GLU A 55 -9.46 -3.05 5.96
CA GLU A 55 -8.52 -2.33 5.09
C GLU A 55 -7.09 -2.38 5.66
N ILE A 56 -6.93 -2.15 6.97
CA ILE A 56 -5.63 -2.21 7.65
C ILE A 56 -5.04 -3.62 7.54
N ARG A 57 -5.80 -4.67 7.85
CA ARG A 57 -5.33 -6.06 7.72
C ARG A 57 -4.89 -6.37 6.29
N THR A 58 -5.69 -5.97 5.30
CA THR A 58 -5.37 -6.16 3.88
C THR A 58 -4.07 -5.44 3.51
N PHE A 59 -3.89 -4.20 3.97
CA PHE A 59 -2.68 -3.44 3.70
C PHE A 59 -1.44 -4.09 4.36
N VAL A 60 -1.54 -4.53 5.61
CA VAL A 60 -0.44 -5.20 6.31
C VAL A 60 -0.03 -6.48 5.59
N THR A 61 -0.98 -7.32 5.16
CA THR A 61 -0.67 -8.52 4.36
C THR A 61 0.12 -8.16 3.10
N LYS A 62 -0.32 -7.13 2.36
CA LYS A 62 0.39 -6.67 1.16
C LYS A 62 1.79 -6.14 1.45
N CYS A 63 2.00 -5.48 2.58
CA CYS A 63 3.32 -5.03 3.01
C CYS A 63 4.26 -6.20 3.32
N ILE A 64 3.75 -7.25 3.96
CA ILE A 64 4.51 -8.48 4.22
C ILE A 64 4.89 -9.14 2.87
N ASP A 65 3.95 -9.27 1.95
CA ASP A 65 4.21 -9.84 0.62
C ASP A 65 5.26 -9.02 -0.15
N TYR A 66 5.14 -7.69 -0.11
CA TYR A 66 6.09 -6.77 -0.72
C TYR A 66 7.51 -6.92 -0.13
N HIS A 67 7.62 -7.04 1.20
CA HIS A 67 8.89 -7.26 1.86
C HIS A 67 9.52 -8.61 1.44
N ASN A 68 8.73 -9.68 1.44
CA ASN A 68 9.19 -11.00 1.03
C ASN A 68 9.70 -11.01 -0.42
N GLN A 69 9.01 -10.31 -1.33
CA GLN A 69 9.42 -10.18 -2.73
C GLN A 69 10.78 -9.47 -2.86
N ILE A 70 11.00 -8.39 -2.10
CA ILE A 70 12.29 -7.68 -2.08
C ILE A 70 13.41 -8.60 -1.60
N GLU A 71 13.20 -9.34 -0.51
CA GLU A 71 14.22 -10.24 0.03
C GLU A 71 14.55 -11.39 -0.93
N MET A 72 13.55 -11.92 -1.64
CA MET A 72 13.77 -12.91 -2.70
C MET A 72 14.56 -12.34 -3.88
N GLN A 73 14.29 -11.10 -4.29
CA GLN A 73 15.02 -10.43 -5.37
C GLN A 73 16.50 -10.23 -4.99
N LYS A 74 16.78 -9.73 -3.79
CA LYS A 74 18.15 -9.56 -3.28
C LYS A 74 18.93 -10.88 -3.26
N LYS A 75 18.31 -11.98 -2.83
CA LYS A 75 18.94 -13.32 -2.83
C LYS A 75 19.32 -13.76 -4.25
N LYS A 76 18.41 -13.62 -5.21
CA LYS A 76 18.67 -13.94 -6.62
C LYS A 76 19.80 -13.11 -7.23
N GLU A 77 19.88 -11.82 -6.91
CA GLU A 77 20.95 -10.93 -7.37
C GLU A 77 22.32 -11.31 -6.77
N THR A 78 22.33 -11.75 -5.51
CA THR A 78 23.53 -12.21 -4.82
C THR A 78 24.04 -13.55 -5.38
N GLU A 79 23.13 -14.48 -5.70
CA GLU A 79 23.45 -15.78 -6.32
C GLU A 79 23.96 -15.64 -7.77
N ASN A 80 23.37 -14.73 -8.55
CA ASN A 80 23.78 -14.47 -9.94
C ASN A 80 25.14 -13.74 -10.03
N SER A 81 25.47 -12.87 -9.09
CA SER A 81 26.76 -12.15 -9.05
C SER A 81 27.94 -13.02 -8.56
N GLY A 82 27.67 -14.07 -7.76
CA GLY A 82 28.66 -15.05 -7.34
C GLY A 82 29.05 -16.06 -8.44
N SER A 83 28.20 -16.29 -9.43
CA SER A 83 28.42 -17.28 -10.50
C SER A 83 29.24 -16.76 -11.69
N GLN A 84 29.49 -15.45 -11.79
CA GLN A 84 30.30 -14.84 -12.85
C GLN A 84 31.79 -14.66 -12.49
N LYS A 85 32.25 -15.18 -11.34
CA LYS A 85 33.65 -15.10 -10.87
C LYS A 85 34.42 -16.45 -10.93
N LYS A 86 33.97 -17.41 -11.72
CA LYS A 86 34.72 -18.64 -12.02
C LYS A 86 35.06 -18.72 -13.50
#